data_AF-A0A9D7VBP1-F1
#
_entry.id   AF-A0A9D7VBP1-F1
#
_cell.length_a   1.000
_cell.length_b   1.000
_cell.length_c   1.000
_cell.angle_alpha   90.00
_cell.angle_beta   90.00
_cell.angle_gamma   90.00
#
_symmetry.space_group_name_H-M   'P 1'
#
loop_
_entity.id
_entity.type
_entity.pdbx_description
1 polymer ?
#
loop_
_entity_poly.entity_id
_entity_poly.type
_entity_poly.pdbx_seq_one_letter_code
_entity_poly.pdbx_strand_id
1 'polypeptide(L)'
;MDKETLELAAQDVRRVLERQKEERQVLITQMNILFVTNTALLSFLTISRLITKYSFFSVVETLLLLFNFLLLIWALLPRRFFVSPNLEKKQETQEKKQKLKFPDDYLMLSSEEYHLQMLVDLIETYNKNQKQVDDISLGLKYATGVTAGIAVVALLHQVTVYFIPELQKL
;
A
#
# COMPACT_ATOMS: atom_id res chain seq x y z
N MET A 1 10.51 37.29 -3.88
CA MET A 1 9.14 36.82 -4.19
C MET A 1 8.18 37.50 -3.23
N ASP A 2 6.88 37.56 -3.52
CA ASP A 2 5.93 38.09 -2.53
C ASP A 2 5.71 37.06 -1.41
N LYS A 3 5.78 37.53 -0.15
CA LYS A 3 5.74 36.68 1.05
C LYS A 3 4.39 35.99 1.19
N GLU A 4 3.31 36.67 0.81
CA GLU A 4 1.94 36.15 0.85
C GLU A 4 1.79 34.94 -0.09
N THR A 5 2.38 35.02 -1.29
CA THR A 5 2.38 33.92 -2.25
C THR A 5 3.11 32.68 -1.71
N LEU A 6 4.20 32.87 -0.97
CA LEU A 6 4.98 31.77 -0.38
C LEU A 6 4.25 31.09 0.79
N GLU A 7 3.56 31.87 1.62
CA GLU A 7 2.73 31.34 2.71
C GLU A 7 1.53 30.55 2.17
N LEU A 8 0.87 31.05 1.12
CA LEU A 8 -0.20 30.33 0.43
C LEU A 8 0.29 29.00 -0.14
N ALA A 9 1.44 29.00 -0.82
CA ALA A 9 2.02 27.77 -1.37
C ALA A 9 2.40 26.76 -0.26
N ALA A 10 2.97 27.22 0.85
CA ALA A 10 3.28 26.36 1.99
C ALA A 10 2.00 25.76 2.62
N GLN A 11 0.93 26.54 2.72
CA GLN A 11 -0.36 26.08 3.21
C GLN A 11 -0.99 25.03 2.29
N ASP A 12 -0.94 25.24 0.97
CA ASP A 12 -1.48 24.29 0.01
C ASP A 12 -0.71 22.96 0.04
N VAL A 13 0.63 23.00 0.12
CA VAL A 13 1.43 21.78 0.24
C VAL A 13 1.12 21.03 1.55
N ARG A 14 0.92 21.73 2.67
CA ARG A 14 0.49 21.10 3.93
C ARG A 14 -0.88 20.44 3.79
N ARG A 15 -1.84 21.11 3.15
CA ARG A 15 -3.17 20.55 2.90
C ARG A 15 -3.09 19.27 2.05
N VAL A 16 -2.24 19.26 1.03
CA VAL A 16 -2.02 18.08 0.18
C VAL A 16 -1.39 16.92 0.98
N LEU A 17 -0.43 17.20 1.86
CA LEU A 17 0.15 16.19 2.75
C LEU A 17 -0.88 15.61 3.75
N GLU A 18 -1.78 16.44 4.27
CA GLU A 18 -2.89 15.97 5.09
C GLU A 18 -3.83 15.03 4.31
N ARG A 19 -4.19 15.40 3.08
CA ARG A 19 -4.98 14.52 2.19
C ARG A 19 -4.27 13.20 1.92
N GLN A 20 -2.96 13.22 1.66
CA GLN A 20 -2.17 12.01 1.47
C GLN A 20 -2.14 11.11 2.73
N LYS A 21 -2.14 11.72 3.93
CA LYS A 21 -2.27 10.98 5.19
C LYS A 21 -3.65 10.33 5.33
N GLU A 22 -4.72 11.00 4.94
CA GLU A 22 -6.08 10.44 4.90
C GLU A 22 -6.15 9.26 3.92
N GLU A 23 -5.66 9.41 2.70
CA GLU A 23 -5.61 8.36 1.68
C GLU A 23 -4.86 7.11 2.19
N ARG A 24 -3.71 7.33 2.86
CA ARG A 24 -2.97 6.24 3.49
C ARG A 24 -3.82 5.50 4.52
N GLN A 25 -4.58 6.21 5.36
CA GLN A 25 -5.43 5.58 6.36
C GLN A 25 -6.57 4.76 5.71
N VAL A 26 -7.12 5.25 4.60
CA VAL A 26 -8.09 4.50 3.79
C VAL A 26 -7.47 3.23 3.24
N LEU A 27 -6.26 3.29 2.67
CA LEU A 27 -5.55 2.12 2.14
C LEU A 27 -5.25 1.09 3.23
N ILE A 28 -4.81 1.52 4.42
CA ILE A 28 -4.59 0.62 5.57
C ILE A 28 -5.91 -0.07 5.96
N THR A 29 -7.02 0.66 5.94
CA THR A 29 -8.33 0.11 6.27
C THR A 29 -8.77 -0.93 5.23
N GLN A 30 -8.64 -0.62 3.94
CA GLN A 30 -8.94 -1.56 2.84
C GLN A 30 -8.07 -2.82 2.94
N MET A 31 -6.79 -2.67 3.30
CA MET A 31 -5.87 -3.78 3.50
C MET A 31 -6.33 -4.68 4.66
N ASN A 32 -6.73 -4.10 5.80
CA ASN A 32 -7.26 -4.87 6.93
C ASN A 32 -8.51 -5.66 6.54
N ILE A 33 -9.43 -5.03 5.79
CA ILE A 33 -10.63 -5.71 5.26
C ILE A 33 -10.21 -6.89 4.38
N LEU A 34 -9.28 -6.67 3.44
CA LEU A 34 -8.86 -7.70 2.50
C LEU A 34 -8.19 -8.89 3.21
N PHE A 35 -7.44 -8.64 4.29
CA PHE A 35 -6.86 -9.69 5.13
C PHE A 35 -7.94 -10.53 5.83
N VAL A 36 -8.97 -9.89 6.39
CA VAL A 36 -10.11 -10.56 7.01
C VAL A 36 -10.90 -11.37 5.97
N THR A 37 -11.19 -10.79 4.81
CA THR A 37 -11.90 -11.48 3.72
C THR A 37 -11.14 -12.71 3.23
N ASN A 38 -9.81 -12.63 3.09
CA ASN A 38 -9.01 -13.78 2.68
C ASN A 38 -8.96 -14.88 3.74
N THR A 39 -8.90 -14.52 5.03
CA THR A 39 -9.00 -15.50 6.13
C THR A 39 -10.35 -16.20 6.15
N ALA A 40 -11.44 -15.46 5.90
CA ALA A 40 -12.79 -16.00 5.80
C ALA A 40 -12.93 -16.94 4.59
N LEU A 41 -12.37 -16.56 3.45
CA LEU A 41 -12.41 -17.35 2.23
C LEU A 41 -11.60 -18.65 2.38
N LEU A 42 -10.43 -18.59 3.02
CA LEU A 42 -9.67 -19.78 3.39
C LEU A 42 -10.46 -20.72 4.30
N SER A 43 -11.12 -20.16 5.32
CA SER A 43 -11.99 -20.93 6.23
C SER A 43 -13.13 -21.60 5.47
N PHE A 44 -13.78 -20.88 4.56
CA PHE A 44 -14.85 -21.40 3.71
C PHE A 44 -14.39 -22.57 2.83
N LEU A 45 -13.26 -22.43 2.15
CA LEU A 45 -12.68 -23.48 1.31
C LEU A 45 -12.27 -24.72 2.12
N THR A 46 -11.73 -24.50 3.32
CA THR A 46 -11.31 -25.57 4.24
C THR A 46 -12.53 -26.34 4.76
N ILE A 47 -13.57 -25.65 5.22
CA ILE A 47 -14.83 -26.25 5.72
C ILE A 47 -15.53 -27.02 4.60
N SER A 48 -15.52 -26.48 3.38
CA SER A 48 -16.15 -27.12 2.21
C SER A 48 -15.39 -28.37 1.73
N ARG A 49 -14.29 -28.78 2.39
CA ARG A 49 -13.40 -29.90 2.00
C ARG A 49 -12.86 -29.79 0.57
N LEU A 50 -12.93 -28.61 0.00
CA LEU A 50 -12.53 -28.30 -1.37
C LEU A 50 -11.01 -28.45 -1.57
N ILE A 51 -10.25 -28.17 -0.51
CA ILE A 51 -8.80 -28.37 -0.44
C ILE A 51 -8.43 -29.86 -0.27
N THR A 52 -9.36 -30.69 0.23
CA THR A 52 -9.04 -32.05 0.70
C THR A 52 -9.30 -33.15 -0.34
N LYS A 53 -10.16 -32.89 -1.34
CA LYS A 53 -10.30 -33.76 -2.52
C LYS A 53 -9.42 -33.23 -3.66
N TYR A 54 -8.42 -34.01 -4.08
CA TYR A 54 -7.60 -33.70 -5.24
C TYR A 54 -8.48 -33.70 -6.51
N SER A 55 -8.79 -32.51 -7.01
CA SER A 55 -9.47 -32.24 -8.30
C SER A 55 -8.78 -31.03 -8.95
N PHE A 56 -8.93 -30.86 -10.26
CA PHE A 56 -8.42 -29.68 -10.99
C PHE A 56 -8.77 -28.36 -10.29
N PHE A 57 -10.02 -28.23 -9.82
CA PHE A 57 -10.48 -27.07 -9.07
C PHE A 57 -9.70 -26.86 -7.77
N SER A 58 -9.38 -27.92 -7.03
CA SER A 58 -8.60 -27.86 -5.79
C SER A 58 -7.18 -27.34 -6.04
N VAL A 59 -6.55 -27.76 -7.14
CA VAL A 59 -5.23 -27.26 -7.55
C VAL A 59 -5.29 -25.77 -7.90
N VAL A 60 -6.28 -25.36 -8.70
CA VAL A 60 -6.48 -23.96 -9.08
C VAL A 60 -6.77 -23.08 -7.86
N GLU A 61 -7.66 -23.51 -6.98
CA GLU A 61 -8.00 -22.79 -5.74
C GLU A 61 -6.79 -22.63 -4.82
N THR A 62 -6.00 -23.69 -4.65
CA THR A 62 -4.78 -23.65 -3.83
C THR A 62 -3.74 -22.68 -4.41
N LEU A 63 -3.53 -22.70 -5.74
CA LEU A 63 -2.60 -21.79 -6.41
C LEU A 63 -3.07 -20.34 -6.33
N LEU A 64 -4.36 -20.08 -6.56
CA LEU A 64 -4.91 -18.73 -6.47
C LEU A 64 -4.87 -18.19 -5.04
N LEU A 65 -5.17 -19.05 -4.04
CA LEU A 65 -5.05 -18.72 -2.63
C LEU A 65 -3.61 -18.38 -2.25
N LEU A 66 -2.64 -19.18 -2.71
CA LEU A 66 -1.22 -18.93 -2.49
C LEU A 66 -0.80 -17.58 -3.11
N PHE A 67 -1.21 -17.34 -4.35
CA PHE A 67 -0.92 -16.08 -5.04
C PHE A 67 -1.52 -14.88 -4.31
N ASN A 68 -2.75 -15.02 -3.81
CA ASN A 68 -3.42 -14.00 -3.01
C ASN A 68 -2.67 -13.69 -1.72
N PHE A 69 -2.24 -14.73 -0.99
CA PHE A 69 -1.41 -14.59 0.20
C PHE A 69 -0.10 -13.84 -0.10
N LEU A 70 0.55 -14.16 -1.23
CA LEU A 70 1.77 -13.48 -1.66
C LEU A 70 1.52 -11.99 -1.94
N LEU A 71 0.44 -11.65 -2.65
CA LEU A 71 0.07 -10.26 -2.94
C LEU A 71 -0.25 -9.48 -1.68
N LEU A 72 -0.98 -10.09 -0.74
CA LEU A 72 -1.26 -9.52 0.57
C LEU A 72 0.01 -9.25 1.36
N ILE A 73 0.93 -10.22 1.45
CA ILE A 73 2.20 -10.04 2.16
C ILE A 73 3.01 -8.91 1.51
N TRP A 74 3.02 -8.85 0.17
CA TRP A 74 3.71 -7.79 -0.56
C TRP A 74 3.09 -6.41 -0.33
N ALA A 75 1.76 -6.34 -0.19
CA ALA A 75 1.05 -5.14 0.22
C ALA A 75 1.27 -4.78 1.71
N LEU A 76 1.47 -5.78 2.57
CA LEU A 76 1.67 -5.65 4.02
C LEU A 76 3.12 -5.29 4.40
N LEU A 77 4.08 -5.38 3.47
CA LEU A 77 5.47 -5.06 3.77
C LEU A 77 5.57 -3.64 4.35
N PRO A 78 6.15 -3.47 5.54
CA PRO A 78 6.20 -2.18 6.22
C PRO A 78 7.02 -1.19 5.38
N ARG A 79 6.34 -0.26 4.70
CA ARG A 79 6.96 0.82 3.93
C ARG A 79 7.21 2.02 4.84
N ARG A 80 8.42 2.55 4.80
CA ARG A 80 8.84 3.73 5.58
C ARG A 80 8.33 4.99 4.90
N PHE A 81 7.35 5.66 5.49
CA PHE A 81 6.90 6.98 5.03
C PHE A 81 7.84 8.07 5.54
N PHE A 82 8.14 9.03 4.69
CA PHE A 82 8.97 10.17 5.02
C PHE A 82 8.14 11.22 5.76
N VAL A 83 8.73 11.82 6.80
CA VAL A 83 8.12 12.89 7.60
C VAL A 83 8.92 14.18 7.38
N SER A 84 8.22 15.29 7.14
CA SER A 84 8.84 16.60 7.02
C SER A 84 8.93 17.30 8.40
N PRO A 85 10.01 18.06 8.68
CA PRO A 85 11.21 18.21 7.85
C PRO A 85 12.00 16.91 7.80
N ASN A 86 12.55 16.57 6.63
CA ASN A 86 13.23 15.29 6.40
C ASN A 86 14.54 15.21 7.21
N LEU A 87 14.47 14.66 8.43
CA LEU A 87 15.60 14.48 9.34
C LEU A 87 16.60 13.41 8.86
N GLU A 88 16.22 12.61 7.85
CA GLU A 88 17.01 11.50 7.29
C GLU A 88 17.91 11.89 6.11
N LYS A 89 17.98 13.18 5.71
CA LYS A 89 19.05 13.73 4.82
C LYS A 89 20.48 13.57 5.39
N LYS A 90 20.66 12.69 6.38
CA LYS A 90 21.84 12.49 7.21
C LYS A 90 22.75 11.35 6.76
N GLN A 91 22.39 10.49 5.80
CA GLN A 91 23.18 9.28 5.54
C GLN A 91 23.48 8.91 4.08
N GLU A 92 22.71 9.33 3.07
CA GLU A 92 22.98 8.93 1.68
C GLU A 92 23.93 9.86 0.91
N THR A 93 24.20 11.07 1.40
CA THR A 93 25.26 11.93 0.85
C THR A 93 26.55 11.77 1.65
N GLN A 94 27.05 10.53 1.76
CA GLN A 94 28.37 10.28 2.36
C GLN A 94 29.55 10.56 1.42
N GLU A 95 29.32 10.97 0.16
CA GLU A 95 30.45 11.21 -0.77
C GLU A 95 30.61 12.63 -1.34
N LYS A 96 29.68 13.58 -1.14
CA LYS A 96 29.91 14.97 -1.61
C LYS A 96 29.45 16.01 -0.61
N LYS A 97 30.45 16.53 0.11
CA LYS A 97 30.59 17.87 0.71
C LYS A 97 29.38 18.47 1.43
N GLN A 98 29.67 18.81 2.69
CA GLN A 98 28.94 19.69 3.62
C GLN A 98 27.84 18.98 4.42
N LYS A 99 28.19 18.67 5.67
CA LYS A 99 27.32 18.11 6.70
C LYS A 99 26.19 19.11 6.98
N LEU A 100 25.01 18.90 6.40
CA LEU A 100 23.80 19.57 6.88
C LEU A 100 23.39 18.93 8.21
N LYS A 101 23.43 19.70 9.30
CA LYS A 101 22.97 19.27 10.62
C LYS A 101 21.76 20.11 10.97
N PHE A 102 20.55 19.53 10.91
CA PHE A 102 19.44 20.05 11.70
C PHE A 102 19.83 19.92 13.19
N PRO A 103 19.72 20.98 14.02
CA PRO A 103 18.98 22.24 13.83
C PRO A 103 19.80 23.44 13.33
N ASP A 104 21.10 23.31 13.16
CA ASP A 104 22.00 24.46 12.98
C ASP A 104 21.77 25.20 11.65
N ASP A 105 21.43 24.50 10.56
CA ASP A 105 21.24 25.16 9.26
C ASP A 105 19.93 25.94 9.16
N TYR A 106 18.81 25.42 9.68
CA TYR A 106 17.51 26.12 9.59
C TYR A 106 17.45 27.33 10.52
N LEU A 107 18.23 27.30 11.59
CA LEU A 107 18.41 28.42 12.50
C LEU A 107 19.32 29.52 11.91
N MET A 108 20.13 29.20 10.89
CA MET A 108 21.02 30.14 10.20
C MET A 108 20.39 30.77 8.95
N LEU A 109 19.30 30.21 8.44
CA LEU A 109 18.59 30.75 7.27
C LEU A 109 17.84 32.03 7.63
N SER A 110 17.80 32.98 6.69
CA SER A 110 16.85 34.08 6.78
C SER A 110 15.41 33.56 6.70
N SER A 111 14.43 34.36 7.15
CA SER A 111 13.02 33.96 7.13
C SER A 111 12.54 33.53 5.74
N GLU A 112 12.98 34.21 4.66
CA GLU A 112 12.59 33.86 3.29
C GLU A 112 13.21 32.53 2.83
N GLU A 113 14.50 32.33 3.10
CA GLU A 113 15.22 31.10 2.76
C GLU A 113 14.70 29.89 3.55
N TYR A 114 14.34 30.08 4.82
CA TYR A 114 13.73 29.06 5.64
C TYR A 114 12.39 28.58 5.06
N HIS A 115 11.53 29.52 4.63
CA HIS A 115 10.24 29.17 4.04
C HIS A 115 10.40 28.45 2.69
N LEU A 116 11.34 28.90 1.85
CA LEU A 116 11.64 28.23 0.58
C LEU A 116 12.18 26.82 0.81
N GLN A 117 13.14 26.65 1.72
CA GLN A 117 13.73 25.34 1.99
C GLN A 117 12.72 24.37 2.61
N MET A 118 11.89 24.84 3.54
CA MET A 118 10.78 24.04 4.08
C MET A 118 9.82 23.60 2.97
N LEU A 119 9.48 24.48 2.03
CA LEU A 119 8.59 24.17 0.92
C LEU A 119 9.19 23.08 0.02
N VAL A 120 10.49 23.18 -0.28
CA VAL A 120 11.22 22.13 -1.02
C VAL A 120 11.18 20.79 -0.31
N ASP A 121 11.44 20.75 1.01
CA ASP A 121 11.40 19.48 1.76
C ASP A 121 9.98 18.91 1.85
N LEU A 122 8.96 19.75 1.94
CA LEU A 122 7.56 19.32 1.93
C LEU A 122 7.19 18.71 0.58
N ILE A 123 7.60 19.31 -0.54
CA ILE A 123 7.39 18.75 -1.89
C ILE A 123 8.15 17.43 -2.06
N GLU A 124 9.41 17.37 -1.62
CA GLU A 124 10.22 16.16 -1.69
C GLU A 124 9.58 15.01 -0.89
N THR A 125 9.09 15.33 0.30
CA THR A 125 8.35 14.39 1.16
C THR A 125 7.06 13.91 0.49
N TYR A 126 6.29 14.82 -0.11
CA TYR A 126 5.06 14.50 -0.82
C TYR A 126 5.33 13.51 -1.97
N ASN A 127 6.30 13.81 -2.85
CA ASN A 127 6.60 12.99 -4.02
C ASN A 127 7.06 11.57 -3.61
N LYS A 128 7.89 11.46 -2.57
CA LYS A 128 8.35 10.16 -2.06
C LYS A 128 7.19 9.35 -1.46
N ASN A 129 6.32 9.98 -0.69
CA ASN A 129 5.17 9.32 -0.09
C ASN A 129 4.11 8.94 -1.14
N GLN A 130 3.95 9.75 -2.20
CA GLN A 130 2.94 9.49 -3.24
C GLN A 130 3.22 8.18 -3.95
N LYS A 131 4.50 7.94 -4.30
CA LYS A 131 4.92 6.68 -4.90
C LYS A 131 4.59 5.47 -4.02
N GLN A 132 4.72 5.60 -2.70
CA GLN A 132 4.37 4.52 -1.78
C GLN A 132 2.85 4.28 -1.72
N VAL A 133 2.06 5.35 -1.68
CA VAL A 133 0.59 5.28 -1.71
C VAL A 133 0.10 4.62 -3.00
N ASP A 134 0.66 5.01 -4.16
CA ASP A 134 0.31 4.47 -5.46
C ASP A 134 0.64 2.97 -5.57
N ASP A 135 1.83 2.57 -5.12
CA ASP A 135 2.24 1.17 -5.09
C ASP A 135 1.33 0.31 -4.19
N ILE A 136 0.95 0.82 -3.01
CA ILE A 136 0.00 0.15 -2.10
C ILE A 136 -1.36 0.01 -2.79
N SER A 137 -1.88 1.10 -3.38
CA SER A 137 -3.14 1.09 -4.11
C SER A 137 -3.15 0.05 -5.23
N LEU A 138 -2.06 -0.03 -6.00
CA LEU A 138 -1.91 -1.00 -7.08
C LEU A 138 -1.91 -2.44 -6.55
N GLY A 139 -1.14 -2.71 -5.48
CA GLY A 139 -1.12 -4.01 -4.83
C GLY A 139 -2.51 -4.44 -4.32
N LEU A 140 -3.24 -3.53 -3.68
CA LEU A 140 -4.61 -3.77 -3.21
C LEU A 140 -5.57 -4.06 -4.36
N LYS A 141 -5.48 -3.34 -5.47
CA LYS A 141 -6.33 -3.59 -6.65
C LYS A 141 -6.12 -5.00 -7.20
N TYR A 142 -4.88 -5.43 -7.36
CA TYR A 142 -4.58 -6.79 -7.82
C TYR A 142 -5.05 -7.84 -6.82
N ALA A 143 -4.76 -7.67 -5.53
CA ALA A 143 -5.17 -8.60 -4.49
C ALA A 143 -6.70 -8.72 -4.43
N THR A 144 -7.44 -7.61 -4.55
CA THR A 144 -8.90 -7.62 -4.64
C THR A 144 -9.41 -8.41 -5.85
N GLY A 145 -8.81 -8.21 -7.01
CA GLY A 145 -9.15 -8.95 -8.23
C GLY A 145 -8.92 -10.46 -8.08
N VAL A 146 -7.79 -10.85 -7.47
CA VAL A 146 -7.49 -12.26 -7.19
C VAL A 146 -8.47 -12.85 -6.16
N THR A 147 -8.82 -12.12 -5.09
CA THR A 147 -9.82 -12.57 -4.11
C THR A 147 -11.17 -12.83 -4.79
N ALA A 148 -11.63 -11.91 -5.65
CA ALA A 148 -12.86 -12.09 -6.40
C ALA A 148 -12.78 -13.32 -7.33
N GLY A 149 -11.64 -13.53 -8.00
CA GLY A 149 -11.39 -14.71 -8.83
C GLY A 149 -11.51 -16.02 -8.04
N ILE A 150 -10.91 -16.10 -6.85
CA ILE A 150 -11.03 -17.30 -5.99
C ILE A 150 -12.49 -17.53 -5.62
N ALA A 151 -13.22 -16.49 -5.22
CA ALA A 151 -14.62 -16.63 -4.85
C ALA A 151 -15.48 -17.19 -6.01
N VAL A 152 -15.27 -16.72 -7.24
CA VAL A 152 -15.96 -17.23 -8.42
C VAL A 152 -15.62 -18.70 -8.69
N VAL A 153 -14.34 -19.06 -8.65
CA VAL A 153 -13.90 -20.46 -8.85
C VAL A 153 -14.49 -21.37 -7.78
N ALA A 154 -14.48 -20.95 -6.52
CA ALA A 154 -15.06 -21.70 -5.40
C ALA A 154 -16.57 -21.92 -5.58
N LEU A 155 -17.30 -20.90 -6.02
CA LEU A 155 -18.73 -21.02 -6.31
C LEU A 155 -19.01 -21.98 -7.49
N LEU A 156 -18.23 -21.88 -8.57
CA LEU A 156 -18.34 -22.80 -9.70
C LEU A 156 -18.03 -24.24 -9.30
N HIS A 157 -17.03 -24.44 -8.46
CA HIS A 157 -16.68 -25.74 -7.92
C HIS A 157 -17.81 -26.31 -7.07
N GLN A 158 -18.42 -25.51 -6.20
CA GLN A 158 -19.60 -25.89 -5.41
C GLN A 158 -20.78 -26.32 -6.31
N VAL A 159 -21.06 -25.55 -7.36
CA VAL A 159 -22.12 -25.88 -8.33
C VAL A 159 -21.81 -27.20 -9.03
N THR A 160 -20.57 -27.41 -9.48
CA THR A 160 -20.16 -28.64 -10.16
C THR A 160 -20.30 -29.85 -9.23
N VAL A 161 -19.85 -29.73 -7.99
CA VAL A 161 -19.93 -30.77 -6.96
C VAL A 161 -21.38 -31.16 -6.64
N TYR A 162 -22.28 -30.19 -6.53
CA TYR A 162 -23.67 -30.43 -6.12
C TYR A 162 -24.60 -30.81 -7.28
N PHE A 163 -24.40 -30.25 -8.48
CA PHE A 163 -25.34 -30.40 -9.60
C PHE A 163 -24.85 -31.38 -10.68
N ILE A 164 -23.55 -31.65 -10.78
CA ILE A 164 -22.99 -32.56 -11.80
C ILE A 164 -21.99 -33.53 -11.13
N PRO A 165 -22.47 -34.47 -10.29
CA PRO A 165 -21.60 -35.40 -9.56
C PRO A 165 -20.76 -36.31 -10.47
N GLU A 166 -21.12 -36.44 -11.75
CA GLU A 166 -20.39 -37.21 -12.78
C GLU A 166 -19.02 -36.61 -13.11
N LEU A 167 -18.86 -35.28 -12.99
CA LEU A 167 -17.59 -34.58 -13.20
C LEU A 167 -16.61 -34.73 -12.02
N GLN A 168 -17.05 -35.24 -10.87
CA GLN A 168 -16.13 -35.53 -9.75
C GLN A 168 -15.24 -36.75 -9.97
N LYS A 169 -15.50 -37.55 -11.02
CA LYS A 169 -14.78 -38.80 -11.32
C LYS A 169 -13.73 -38.67 -12.44
N LEU A 170 -13.64 -37.51 -13.08
CA LEU A 170 -12.63 -37.15 -14.09
C LEU A 170 -11.49 -36.38 -13.43
#